data_AF-A0A0K9P4C6-F1
#
_entry.id   AF-A0A0K9P4C6-F1
#
_cell.length_a   1.000
_cell.length_b   1.000
_cell.length_c   1.000
_cell.angle_alpha   90.00
_cell.angle_beta   90.00
_cell.angle_gamma   90.00
#
_symmetry.space_group_name_H-M   'P 1'
#
loop_
_entity.id
_entity.type
_entity.pdbx_description
1 polymer ?
#
loop_
_entity_poly.entity_id
_entity_poly.type
_entity_poly.pdbx_seq_one_letter_code
_entity_poly.pdbx_strand_id
1 'polypeptide(L)'
;MASLIAYKKNDPYLMELGNTCLAAVQAYDISSENMEALDTAELKFQDIMNSPNLDVACKKIDSLAEKRQLDSALMLMLTKAWSGAKESNMMKDEVKDVLYHLYMTARGNLDQLVPKEIRILKHILTLEDPEEQMSALEDAFKPDEYSKGAVGSLNGDSLYTTPEQLWIHIASVEKEVS
;
A
#
# COMPACT_ATOMS: atom_id res chain seq x y z
N MET A 1 32.60 4.21 -27.74
CA MET A 1 32.13 5.25 -26.80
C MET A 1 30.76 5.81 -27.18
N ALA A 2 30.49 6.15 -28.46
CA ALA A 2 29.17 6.65 -28.89
C ALA A 2 28.01 5.62 -28.74
N SER A 3 28.27 4.32 -28.91
CA SER A 3 27.22 3.28 -28.82
C SER A 3 26.73 2.98 -27.40
N LEU A 4 27.53 3.25 -26.36
CA LEU A 4 27.14 3.04 -24.95
C LEU A 4 26.22 4.15 -24.43
N ILE A 5 26.32 5.35 -25.00
CA ILE A 5 25.46 6.49 -24.66
C ILE A 5 24.09 6.35 -25.34
N ALA A 6 24.03 5.76 -26.54
CA ALA A 6 22.77 5.46 -27.23
C ALA A 6 21.97 4.35 -26.54
N TYR A 7 22.63 3.32 -25.99
CA TYR A 7 21.97 2.21 -25.30
C TYR A 7 21.26 2.66 -24.00
N LYS A 8 21.85 3.60 -23.26
CA LYS A 8 21.24 4.17 -22.05
C LYS A 8 20.03 5.06 -22.31
N LYS A 9 19.86 5.57 -23.53
CA LYS A 9 18.80 6.53 -23.88
C LYS A 9 17.50 5.85 -24.36
N ASN A 10 17.57 4.55 -24.66
CA ASN A 10 16.49 3.75 -25.24
C ASN A 10 16.26 2.44 -24.46
N ASP A 11 16.70 2.35 -23.21
CA ASP A 11 16.37 1.20 -22.37
C ASP A 11 14.86 1.22 -22.10
N PRO A 12 14.08 0.25 -22.63
CA PRO A 12 12.63 0.25 -22.50
C PRO A 12 12.18 0.25 -21.05
N TYR A 13 12.97 -0.34 -20.15
CA TYR A 13 12.69 -0.37 -18.71
C TYR A 13 12.83 1.02 -18.07
N LEU A 14 13.87 1.78 -18.45
CA LEU A 14 14.05 3.16 -17.95
C LEU A 14 12.97 4.11 -18.49
N MET A 15 12.52 3.88 -19.72
CA MET A 15 11.41 4.63 -20.32
C MET A 15 10.08 4.34 -19.60
N GLU A 16 9.79 3.06 -19.33
CA GLU A 16 8.58 2.64 -18.61
C GLU A 16 8.56 3.19 -17.17
N LEU A 17 9.69 3.08 -16.47
CA LEU A 17 9.84 3.68 -15.13
C LEU A 17 9.68 5.20 -15.18
N GLY A 18 10.28 5.87 -16.17
CA GLY A 18 10.13 7.30 -16.38
C GLY A 18 8.68 7.73 -16.62
N ASN A 19 7.95 6.98 -17.45
CA ASN A 19 6.54 7.22 -17.72
C ASN A 19 5.67 6.97 -16.48
N THR A 20 5.99 5.92 -15.71
CA THR A 20 5.29 5.59 -14.46
C THR A 20 5.49 6.69 -13.41
N CYS A 21 6.72 7.17 -13.24
CA CYS A 21 7.02 8.30 -12.37
C CYS A 21 6.30 9.57 -12.83
N LEU A 22 6.29 9.85 -14.15
CA LEU A 22 5.58 11.01 -14.69
C LEU A 22 4.08 10.93 -14.45
N ALA A 23 3.45 9.76 -14.68
CA ALA A 23 2.04 9.54 -14.42
C ALA A 23 1.71 9.68 -12.92
N ALA A 24 2.57 9.19 -12.04
CA ALA A 24 2.41 9.35 -10.59
C ALA A 24 2.50 10.81 -10.16
N VAL A 25 3.43 11.59 -10.72
CA VAL A 25 3.56 13.03 -10.46
C VAL A 25 2.36 13.80 -11.01
N GLN A 26 1.92 13.49 -12.23
CA GLN A 26 0.75 14.14 -12.83
C GLN A 26 -0.54 13.81 -12.05
N ALA A 27 -0.72 12.56 -11.62
CA ALA A 27 -1.84 12.18 -10.76
C ALA A 27 -1.78 12.91 -9.42
N TYR A 28 -0.58 13.11 -8.86
CA TYR A 28 -0.37 13.91 -7.66
C TYR A 28 -0.71 15.39 -7.89
N ASP A 29 -0.24 16.00 -8.98
CA ASP A 29 -0.49 17.41 -9.31
C ASP A 29 -2.00 17.65 -9.54
N ILE A 30 -2.67 16.77 -10.29
CA ILE A 30 -4.13 16.83 -10.51
C ILE A 30 -4.89 16.65 -9.19
N SER A 31 -4.45 15.71 -8.34
CA SER A 31 -5.03 15.53 -7.01
C SER A 31 -4.74 16.72 -6.08
N SER A 32 -3.62 17.40 -6.29
CA SER A 32 -3.22 18.61 -5.56
C SER A 32 -4.02 19.84 -6.01
N GLU A 33 -4.47 19.86 -7.27
CA GLU A 33 -5.35 20.91 -7.82
C GLU A 33 -6.83 20.69 -7.45
N ASN A 34 -7.21 19.48 -7.01
CA ASN A 34 -8.54 19.20 -6.49
C ASN A 34 -8.70 19.71 -5.04
N MET A 35 -8.87 21.04 -4.92
CA MET A 35 -9.08 21.72 -3.64
C MET A 35 -10.21 21.10 -2.80
N GLU A 36 -11.30 20.65 -3.40
CA GLU A 36 -12.42 20.05 -2.66
C GLU A 36 -12.06 18.70 -2.02
N ALA A 37 -11.30 17.86 -2.72
CA ALA A 37 -10.79 16.60 -2.17
C ALA A 37 -9.77 16.84 -1.05
N LEU A 38 -8.90 17.85 -1.21
CA LEU A 38 -7.96 18.25 -0.17
C LEU A 38 -8.67 18.81 1.06
N ASP A 39 -9.64 19.71 0.91
CA ASP A 39 -10.41 20.27 2.02
C ASP A 39 -11.16 19.17 2.79
N THR A 40 -11.77 18.23 2.05
CA THR A 40 -12.46 17.08 2.64
C THR A 40 -11.48 16.17 3.39
N ALA A 41 -10.32 15.89 2.81
CA ALA A 41 -9.27 15.11 3.47
C ALA A 41 -8.72 15.82 4.71
N GLU A 42 -8.56 17.14 4.67
CA GLU A 42 -8.10 17.95 5.80
C GLU A 42 -9.09 17.88 6.96
N LEU A 43 -10.39 18.01 6.69
CA LEU A 43 -11.42 17.88 7.73
C LEU A 43 -11.39 16.50 8.38
N LYS A 44 -11.26 15.42 7.59
CA LYS A 44 -11.11 14.05 8.12
C LYS A 44 -9.83 13.91 8.94
N PHE A 45 -8.71 14.45 8.47
CA PHE A 45 -7.43 14.40 9.16
C PHE A 45 -7.50 15.12 10.50
N GLN A 46 -8.06 16.33 10.54
CA GLN A 46 -8.29 17.08 11.77
C GLN A 46 -9.21 16.32 12.73
N ASP A 47 -10.27 15.70 12.24
CA ASP A 47 -11.16 14.88 13.07
C ASP A 47 -10.43 13.66 13.68
N ILE A 48 -9.52 13.02 12.94
CA ILE A 48 -8.65 11.95 13.47
C ILE A 48 -7.71 12.53 14.55
N MET A 49 -7.01 13.62 14.26
CA MET A 49 -6.02 14.22 15.16
C MET A 49 -6.63 14.77 16.45
N ASN A 50 -7.87 15.26 16.41
CA ASN A 50 -8.60 15.76 17.57
C ASN A 50 -9.29 14.65 18.38
N SER A 51 -9.02 13.37 18.06
CA SER A 51 -9.55 12.26 18.83
C SER A 51 -9.03 12.26 20.27
N PRO A 52 -9.84 11.88 21.26
CA PRO A 52 -9.47 11.95 22.67
C PRO A 52 -8.35 10.97 23.06
N ASN A 53 -8.11 9.92 22.26
CA ASN A 53 -7.02 8.97 22.43
C ASN A 53 -6.75 8.20 21.12
N LEU A 54 -5.65 7.44 21.10
CA LEU A 54 -5.19 6.69 19.94
C LEU A 54 -6.17 5.60 19.47
N ASP A 55 -6.81 4.86 20.39
CA ASP A 55 -7.78 3.82 20.03
C ASP A 55 -8.99 4.40 19.27
N VAL A 56 -9.52 5.53 19.74
CA VAL A 56 -10.61 6.24 19.05
C VAL A 56 -10.16 6.74 17.68
N ALA A 57 -8.94 7.25 17.56
CA ALA A 57 -8.38 7.72 16.30
C ALA A 57 -8.22 6.57 15.28
N CYS A 58 -7.69 5.42 15.71
CA CYS A 58 -7.56 4.24 14.86
C CYS A 58 -8.93 3.72 14.37
N LYS A 59 -9.93 3.65 15.27
CA LYS A 59 -11.29 3.24 14.89
C LYS A 59 -11.94 4.17 13.85
N LYS A 60 -11.62 5.46 13.87
CA LYS A 60 -12.07 6.39 12.83
C LYS A 60 -11.45 6.05 11.47
N ILE A 61 -10.15 5.73 11.46
CA ILE A 61 -9.46 5.28 10.25
C ILE A 61 -10.09 4.00 9.71
N ASP A 62 -10.36 3.02 10.58
CA ASP A 62 -11.02 1.76 10.20
C ASP A 62 -12.40 2.04 9.58
N SER A 63 -13.23 2.89 10.21
CA SER A 63 -14.55 3.24 9.67
C SER A 63 -14.47 4.00 8.34
N LEU A 64 -13.44 4.83 8.14
CA LEU A 64 -13.19 5.49 6.86
C LEU A 64 -12.79 4.48 5.79
N ALA A 65 -11.97 3.49 6.11
CA ALA A 65 -11.60 2.43 5.20
C ALA A 65 -12.80 1.57 4.78
N GLU A 66 -13.63 1.13 5.74
CA GLU A 66 -14.86 0.37 5.49
C GLU A 66 -15.81 1.10 4.52
N LYS A 67 -15.89 2.42 4.63
CA LYS A 67 -16.72 3.28 3.77
C LYS A 67 -16.05 3.66 2.45
N ARG A 68 -14.84 3.18 2.18
CA ARG A 68 -13.99 3.59 1.04
C ARG A 68 -13.74 5.10 0.99
N GLN A 69 -13.66 5.72 2.16
CA GLN A 69 -13.40 7.15 2.37
C GLN A 69 -11.97 7.44 2.87
N LEU A 70 -11.16 6.40 3.05
CA LEU A 70 -9.72 6.51 3.22
C LEU A 70 -9.05 6.71 1.84
N ASP A 71 -9.24 7.91 1.29
CA ASP A 71 -8.77 8.28 -0.03
C ASP A 71 -7.27 8.61 -0.08
N SER A 72 -6.73 8.73 -1.28
CA SER A 72 -5.31 9.02 -1.52
C SER A 72 -4.85 10.36 -0.92
N ALA A 73 -5.73 11.37 -0.86
CA ALA A 73 -5.42 12.66 -0.27
C ALA A 73 -5.29 12.56 1.26
N LEU A 74 -6.20 11.86 1.92
CA LEU A 74 -6.10 11.60 3.37
C LEU A 74 -4.86 10.77 3.71
N MET A 75 -4.56 9.74 2.91
CA MET A 75 -3.36 8.93 3.08
C MET A 75 -2.08 9.74 2.89
N LEU A 76 -2.07 10.67 1.94
CA LEU A 76 -0.96 11.59 1.73
C LEU A 76 -0.74 12.48 2.97
N MET A 77 -1.80 13.00 3.58
CA MET A 77 -1.70 13.82 4.81
C MET A 77 -1.13 13.01 5.98
N LEU A 78 -1.63 11.79 6.20
CA LEU A 78 -1.12 10.88 7.23
C LEU A 78 0.36 10.54 7.01
N THR A 79 0.74 10.26 5.77
CA THR A 79 2.13 9.97 5.40
C THR A 79 3.04 11.19 5.63
N LYS A 80 2.59 12.38 5.21
CA LYS A 80 3.34 13.64 5.43
C LYS A 80 3.51 13.94 6.91
N ALA A 81 2.45 13.77 7.71
CA ALA A 81 2.49 13.99 9.14
C ALA A 81 3.49 13.04 9.83
N TRP A 82 3.45 11.75 9.48
CA TRP A 82 4.41 10.77 9.98
C TRP A 82 5.84 11.08 9.55
N SER A 83 6.10 11.33 8.26
CA SER A 83 7.44 11.66 7.77
C SER A 83 8.01 12.91 8.44
N GLY A 84 7.20 13.97 8.56
CA GLY A 84 7.60 15.20 9.24
C GLY A 84 7.89 14.98 10.72
N ALA A 85 7.13 14.13 11.41
CA ALA A 85 7.37 13.80 12.81
C ALA A 85 8.63 12.94 13.00
N LYS A 86 8.81 11.94 12.14
CA LYS A 86 9.98 11.05 12.14
C LYS A 86 11.29 11.83 11.99
N GLU A 87 11.31 12.83 11.12
CA GLU A 87 12.49 13.66 10.83
C GLU A 87 12.68 14.81 11.83
N SER A 88 11.67 15.12 12.64
CA SER A 88 11.72 16.24 13.59
C SER A 88 12.47 15.88 14.88
N ASN A 89 13.47 16.70 15.22
CA ASN A 89 14.14 16.66 16.52
C ASN A 89 13.40 17.50 17.59
N MET A 90 12.31 18.17 17.22
CA MET A 90 11.53 19.05 18.12
C MET A 90 10.25 18.39 18.64
N MET A 91 9.84 17.25 18.07
CA MET A 91 8.68 16.50 18.52
C MET A 91 9.07 15.47 19.58
N LYS A 92 8.20 15.31 20.58
CA LYS A 92 8.36 14.28 21.60
C LYS A 92 8.11 12.89 21.02
N ASP A 93 8.72 11.88 21.62
CA ASP A 93 8.59 10.50 21.15
C ASP A 93 7.15 9.99 21.21
N GLU A 94 6.35 10.43 22.20
CA GLU A 94 4.94 10.04 22.27
C GLU A 94 4.12 10.52 21.06
N VAL A 95 4.46 11.69 20.51
CA VAL A 95 3.81 12.22 19.31
C VAL A 95 4.22 11.43 18.08
N LYS A 96 5.49 11.02 18.01
CA LYS A 96 6.01 10.18 16.92
C LYS A 96 5.35 8.81 16.94
N ASP A 97 5.21 8.21 18.12
CA ASP A 97 4.55 6.91 18.29
C ASP A 97 3.09 6.98 17.86
N VAL A 98 2.35 8.01 18.28
CA VAL A 98 0.95 8.22 17.86
C VAL A 98 0.84 8.35 16.34
N LEU A 99 1.65 9.22 15.71
CA LEU A 99 1.60 9.42 14.26
C LEU A 99 2.03 8.18 13.48
N TYR A 100 3.01 7.43 13.99
CA TYR A 100 3.40 6.14 13.43
C TYR A 100 2.23 5.15 13.46
N HIS A 101 1.55 5.03 14.60
CA HIS A 101 0.42 4.12 14.74
C HIS A 101 -0.73 4.49 13.80
N LEU A 102 -1.09 5.78 13.70
CA LEU A 102 -2.12 6.23 12.77
C LEU A 102 -1.75 5.93 11.31
N TYR A 103 -0.51 6.20 10.92
CA TYR A 103 0.00 5.85 9.59
C TYR A 103 -0.07 4.34 9.32
N MET A 104 0.37 3.51 10.28
CA MET A 104 0.37 2.05 10.14
C MET A 104 -1.05 1.48 10.09
N THR A 105 -1.99 2.00 10.88
CA THR A 105 -3.41 1.60 10.82
C THR A 105 -4.01 1.93 9.45
N ALA A 106 -3.78 3.14 8.94
CA ALA A 106 -4.30 3.55 7.64
C ALA A 106 -3.70 2.74 6.49
N ARG A 107 -2.38 2.53 6.53
CA ARG A 107 -1.68 1.69 5.56
C ARG A 107 -2.16 0.24 5.60
N GLY A 108 -2.31 -0.34 6.79
CA GLY A 108 -2.81 -1.71 6.95
C GLY A 108 -4.21 -1.89 6.36
N ASN A 109 -5.10 -0.92 6.56
CA ASN A 109 -6.42 -0.92 5.94
C ASN A 109 -6.36 -0.86 4.40
N LEU A 110 -5.46 -0.06 3.82
CA LEU A 110 -5.26 -0.06 2.36
C LEU A 110 -4.68 -1.37 1.86
N ASP A 111 -3.71 -1.95 2.57
CA ASP A 111 -3.10 -3.23 2.21
C ASP A 111 -4.15 -4.36 2.22
N GLN A 112 -5.19 -4.27 3.06
CA GLN A 112 -6.33 -5.20 3.08
C GLN A 112 -7.31 -5.00 1.91
N LEU A 113 -7.37 -3.82 1.28
CA LEU A 113 -8.15 -3.62 0.07
C LEU A 113 -7.51 -4.30 -1.14
N VAL A 114 -6.21 -4.58 -1.09
CA VAL A 114 -5.52 -5.35 -2.12
C VAL A 114 -5.94 -6.82 -1.99
N PRO A 115 -6.51 -7.44 -3.04
CA PRO A 115 -6.87 -8.85 -3.00
C PRO A 115 -5.69 -9.70 -2.55
N LYS A 116 -5.94 -10.68 -1.68
CA LYS A 116 -4.87 -11.54 -1.13
C LYS A 116 -4.08 -12.24 -2.23
N GLU A 117 -4.70 -12.55 -3.36
CA GLU A 117 -4.05 -13.11 -4.55
C GLU A 117 -2.97 -12.17 -5.12
N ILE A 118 -3.26 -10.86 -5.21
CA ILE A 118 -2.29 -9.86 -5.66
C ILE A 118 -1.14 -9.72 -4.65
N ARG A 119 -1.43 -9.86 -3.36
CA ARG A 119 -0.41 -9.82 -2.31
C ARG A 119 0.50 -11.05 -2.33
N ILE A 120 -0.07 -12.24 -2.53
CA ILE A 120 0.65 -13.51 -2.73
C ILE A 120 1.57 -13.37 -3.94
N LEU A 121 1.04 -12.92 -5.08
CA LEU A 121 1.84 -12.70 -6.29
C LEU A 121 2.97 -11.71 -6.08
N LYS A 122 2.70 -10.57 -5.43
CA LYS A 122 3.73 -9.57 -5.12
C LYS A 122 4.85 -10.15 -4.25
N HIS A 123 4.50 -10.98 -3.26
CA HIS A 123 5.48 -11.65 -2.41
C HIS A 123 6.36 -12.60 -3.23
N ILE A 124 5.75 -13.49 -4.00
CA ILE A 124 6.47 -14.48 -4.84
C ILE A 124 7.40 -13.77 -5.83
N LEU A 125 6.91 -12.71 -6.50
CA LEU A 125 7.69 -11.94 -7.48
C LEU A 125 8.85 -11.14 -6.86
N THR A 126 8.85 -10.94 -5.54
CA THR A 126 9.95 -10.26 -4.84
C THR A 126 11.12 -11.21 -4.54
N LEU A 127 10.91 -12.52 -4.56
CA LEU A 127 11.96 -13.52 -4.33
C LEU A 127 12.86 -13.62 -5.57
N GLU A 128 14.18 -13.65 -5.38
CA GLU A 128 15.15 -13.72 -6.48
C GLU A 128 15.46 -15.16 -6.91
N ASP A 129 15.36 -16.11 -5.97
CA ASP A 129 15.65 -17.52 -6.21
C ASP A 129 14.42 -18.26 -6.79
N PRO A 130 14.54 -18.87 -7.98
CA PRO A 130 13.44 -19.63 -8.58
C PRO A 130 12.97 -20.82 -7.74
N GLU A 131 13.83 -21.44 -6.91
CA GLU A 131 13.41 -22.51 -6.01
C GLU A 131 12.56 -21.96 -4.86
N GLU A 132 12.93 -20.80 -4.30
CA GLU A 132 12.15 -20.11 -3.28
C GLU A 132 10.81 -19.61 -3.83
N GLN A 133 10.79 -19.11 -5.07
CA GLN A 133 9.55 -18.73 -5.76
C GLN A 133 8.58 -19.91 -5.90
N MET A 134 9.08 -21.06 -6.36
CA MET A 134 8.25 -22.27 -6.51
C MET A 134 7.76 -22.77 -5.16
N SER A 135 8.64 -22.79 -4.14
CA SER A 135 8.24 -23.18 -2.78
C SER A 135 7.17 -22.25 -2.20
N ALA A 136 7.33 -20.94 -2.35
CA ALA A 136 6.35 -19.96 -1.87
C ALA A 136 5.01 -20.07 -2.61
N LEU A 137 5.03 -20.39 -3.90
CA LEU A 137 3.83 -20.66 -4.69
C LEU A 137 3.13 -21.93 -4.21
N GLU A 138 3.87 -23.01 -3.98
CA GLU A 138 3.32 -24.26 -3.42
C GLU A 138 2.69 -24.04 -2.05
N ASP A 139 3.32 -23.24 -1.20
CA ASP A 139 2.80 -22.92 0.13
C ASP A 139 1.54 -22.05 0.06
N ALA A 140 1.45 -21.13 -0.89
CA ALA A 140 0.24 -20.33 -1.12
C ALA A 140 -0.98 -21.17 -1.54
N PHE A 141 -0.76 -22.38 -2.09
CA PHE A 141 -1.82 -23.33 -2.45
C PHE A 141 -2.11 -24.38 -1.38
N LYS A 142 -1.45 -24.32 -0.21
CA LYS A 142 -1.74 -25.21 0.91
C LYS A 142 -2.71 -24.53 1.88
N PRO A 143 -3.94 -25.06 2.07
CA PRO A 143 -4.86 -24.51 3.05
C PRO A 143 -4.26 -24.69 4.45
N ASP A 144 -4.25 -23.63 5.23
CA ASP A 144 -3.81 -23.68 6.63
C ASP A 144 -4.84 -24.45 7.46
N GLU A 145 -4.61 -25.75 7.69
CA GLU A 145 -5.50 -26.59 8.54
C GLU A 145 -5.70 -26.05 9.98
N TYR A 146 -4.97 -24.99 10.39
CA TYR A 146 -4.99 -24.39 11.73
C TYR A 146 -5.51 -22.94 11.80
N SER A 147 -5.99 -22.32 10.72
CA SER A 147 -6.48 -20.92 10.73
C SER A 147 -7.85 -20.70 11.36
N LYS A 148 -8.29 -21.61 12.22
CA LYS A 148 -9.48 -21.40 13.05
C LYS A 148 -9.16 -20.87 14.47
N GLY A 149 -7.90 -20.56 14.79
CA GLY A 149 -7.62 -19.98 16.11
C GLY A 149 -6.16 -19.82 16.55
N ALA A 150 -5.26 -19.26 15.73
CA ALA A 150 -3.90 -18.93 16.17
C ALA A 150 -3.67 -17.42 16.23
N VAL A 151 -3.66 -16.90 17.47
CA VAL A 151 -3.06 -15.63 17.88
C VAL A 151 -1.55 -15.73 17.61
N GLY A 152 -1.03 -14.99 16.63
CA GLY A 152 0.41 -14.95 16.35
C GLY A 152 0.85 -14.88 14.88
N SER A 153 -0.05 -14.67 13.92
CA SER A 153 0.36 -14.28 12.56
C SER A 153 0.63 -12.78 12.53
N LEU A 154 1.76 -12.37 11.95
CA LEU A 154 1.97 -10.97 11.56
C LEU A 154 0.84 -10.61 10.60
N ASN A 155 -0.15 -9.87 11.12
CA ASN A 155 -1.29 -9.35 10.37
C ASN A 155 -2.15 -10.39 9.65
N GLY A 156 -2.90 -11.22 10.41
CA GLY A 156 -4.28 -11.67 10.10
C GLY A 156 -4.69 -12.23 8.73
N ASP A 157 -3.81 -12.28 7.72
CA ASP A 157 -4.14 -12.67 6.36
C ASP A 157 -3.74 -14.11 6.16
N SER A 158 -4.74 -14.98 6.02
CA SER A 158 -4.53 -16.31 5.48
C SER A 158 -4.02 -16.15 4.04
N LEU A 159 -2.72 -16.36 3.84
CA LEU A 159 -2.02 -16.30 2.54
C LEU A 159 -2.32 -17.54 1.68
N TYR A 160 -3.53 -18.08 1.78
CA TYR A 160 -3.98 -19.22 1.00
C TYR A 160 -4.86 -18.76 -0.16
N THR A 161 -4.61 -19.32 -1.35
CA THR A 161 -5.45 -19.16 -2.53
C THR A 161 -5.55 -20.47 -3.32
N THR A 162 -6.32 -20.44 -4.41
CA THR A 162 -6.47 -21.57 -5.36
C THR A 162 -5.94 -21.15 -6.71
N PRO A 163 -5.43 -22.08 -7.54
CA PRO A 163 -4.98 -21.77 -8.89
C PRO A 163 -6.02 -21.00 -9.72
N GLU A 164 -7.31 -21.30 -9.56
CA GLU A 164 -8.40 -20.65 -10.27
C GLU A 164 -8.58 -19.18 -9.85
N GLN A 165 -8.52 -18.89 -8.55
CA GLN A 165 -8.65 -17.51 -8.04
C GLN A 165 -7.45 -16.65 -8.47
N LEU A 166 -6.26 -17.22 -8.39
CA LEU A 166 -5.03 -16.55 -8.83
C LEU A 166 -5.07 -16.30 -10.36
N TRP A 167 -5.56 -17.25 -11.14
CA TRP A 167 -5.73 -17.10 -12.60
C TRP A 167 -6.74 -16.00 -12.98
N ILE A 168 -7.86 -15.86 -12.27
CA ILE A 168 -8.85 -14.79 -12.53
C ILE A 168 -8.18 -13.41 -12.48
N HIS A 169 -7.30 -13.19 -11.51
CA HIS A 169 -6.58 -11.93 -11.39
C HIS A 169 -5.53 -11.74 -12.49
N ILE A 170 -4.76 -12.77 -12.83
CA ILE A 170 -3.79 -12.71 -13.95
C ILE A 170 -4.50 -12.39 -15.27
N ALA A 171 -5.58 -13.10 -15.58
CA ALA A 171 -6.35 -12.91 -16.80
C ALA A 171 -7.06 -11.54 -16.87
N SER A 172 -7.36 -10.93 -15.71
CA SER A 172 -7.91 -9.57 -15.66
C SER A 172 -6.87 -8.51 -16.06
N VAL A 173 -5.60 -8.71 -15.65
CA VAL A 173 -4.49 -7.79 -15.98
C VAL A 173 -4.11 -7.91 -17.47
N GLU A 174 -4.10 -9.11 -18.04
CA GLU A 174 -3.81 -9.30 -19.47
C GLU A 174 -4.81 -8.60 -20.41
N LYS A 175 -6.08 -8.46 -19.98
CA LYS A 175 -7.11 -7.74 -20.73
C LYS A 175 -7.00 -6.22 -20.66
N GLU A 176 -6.38 -5.66 -19.63
CA GLU A 176 -6.16 -4.21 -19.52
C GLU A 176 -4.96 -3.73 -20.35
N VAL A 177 -4.08 -4.66 -20.75
CA VAL A 177 -2.84 -4.36 -21.51
C VAL A 177 -2.99 -4.62 -23.02
N SER A 178 -4.14 -5.13 -23.48
CA SER A 178 -4.46 -5.37 -24.91
C SER A 178 -5.40 -4.31 -25.48
#